data_AF-A0A484HDK9-F1
#
_entry.id   AF-A0A484HDK9-F1
#
_cell.length_a   1.000
_cell.length_b   1.000
_cell.length_c   1.000
_cell.angle_alpha   90.00
_cell.angle_beta   90.00
_cell.angle_gamma   90.00
#
_symmetry.space_group_name_H-M   'P 1'
#
loop_
_entity.id
_entity.type
_entity.pdbx_description
1 polymer ?
#
loop_
_entity_poly.entity_id
_entity_poly.type
_entity_poly.pdbx_seq_one_letter_code
_entity_poly.pdbx_strand_id
1 'polypeptide(L)' 'MAIKGGYFTENSDIDLLIKFKDIPFEKYADNYFKLHELFENMFGRKVDLMTENSLSNPYLLSAMTSWTLFSARTS' A
#
# COMPACT_ATOMS: atom_id res chain seq x y z
N MET A 1 20.70 -2.92 13.76
CA MET A 1 19.94 -2.84 12.49
C MET A 1 18.96 -4.00 12.51
N ALA A 2 17.70 -3.77 12.87
CA ALA A 2 16.71 -4.85 12.99
C ALA A 2 15.93 -4.95 11.68
N ILE A 3 16.14 -6.04 10.95
CA ILE A 3 15.28 -6.39 9.83
C ILE A 3 14.12 -7.17 10.44
N LYS A 4 12.95 -6.54 10.58
CA LYS A 4 11.72 -7.23 10.97
C LYS A 4 11.25 -8.03 9.76
N GLY A 5 11.85 -9.19 9.54
CA GLY A 5 11.35 -10.18 8.58
C GLY A 5 10.07 -10.79 9.13
N GLY A 6 8.92 -10.17 8.84
CA GLY A 6 7.63 -10.82 9.04
C GLY A 6 7.59 -12.07 8.16
N TYR A 7 7.21 -13.20 8.74
CA TYR A 7 7.04 -14.46 8.02
C TYR A 7 5.95 -14.26 6.96
N PHE A 8 6.35 -14.10 5.69
CA PHE A 8 5.43 -14.11 4.57
C PHE A 8 4.87 -15.52 4.45
N THR A 9 3.64 -15.70 4.89
CA THR A 9 2.89 -16.93 4.70
C THR A 9 2.16 -16.89 3.35
N GLU A 10 1.77 -18.05 2.83
CA GLU A 10 0.53 -18.08 2.03
C GLU A 10 -0.58 -17.41 2.88
N ASN A 11 -1.61 -16.73 2.40
CA ASN A 11 -2.53 -15.94 3.25
C ASN A 11 -1.97 -14.63 3.86
N SER A 12 -0.67 -14.30 3.75
CA SER A 12 -0.25 -12.94 4.09
C SER A 12 -0.82 -11.93 3.08
N ASP A 13 -1.27 -10.78 3.57
CA ASP A 13 -1.71 -9.65 2.74
C ASP A 13 -0.52 -9.09 1.91
N ILE A 14 -0.83 -8.55 0.73
CA ILE A 14 0.17 -7.96 -0.18
C ILE A 14 -0.01 -6.45 -0.21
N ASP A 15 0.88 -5.72 0.46
CA ASP A 15 0.91 -4.25 0.45
C ASP A 15 1.94 -3.74 -0.56
N LEU A 16 1.52 -2.92 -1.52
CA LEU A 16 2.39 -2.34 -2.55
C LEU A 16 2.33 -0.81 -2.50
N LEU A 17 3.48 -0.16 -2.36
CA LEU A 17 3.63 1.27 -2.57
C LEU A 17 4.20 1.55 -3.96
N ILE A 18 3.43 2.23 -4.81
CA ILE A 18 3.83 2.59 -6.16
C ILE A 18 3.94 4.09 -6.35
N LYS A 19 4.74 4.49 -7.34
CA LYS A 19 4.85 5.87 -7.80
C LYS A 19 4.65 5.90 -9.30
N PHE A 20 3.62 6.60 -9.75
CA PHE A 20 3.49 6.92 -11.16
C PHE A 20 4.56 7.95 -11.54
N LYS A 21 5.16 7.79 -12.72
CA LYS A 21 5.91 8.87 -13.36
C LYS A 21 4.96 10.03 -13.69
N ASP A 22 5.48 11.14 -14.20
CA ASP A 22 4.63 12.24 -14.68
C ASP A 22 3.62 11.72 -15.71
N ILE A 23 2.38 11.57 -15.27
CA ILE A 23 1.23 11.19 -16.06
C ILE A 23 0.15 12.25 -15.90
N PRO A 24 -0.68 12.48 -16.94
CA PRO A 24 -1.81 13.37 -16.81
C PRO A 24 -2.75 12.92 -15.68
N PHE A 25 -3.28 13.88 -14.91
CA PHE A 25 -4.21 13.63 -13.80
C PHE A 25 -5.42 12.78 -14.23
N GLU A 26 -5.94 13.04 -15.43
CA GLU A 26 -7.06 12.31 -16.04
C GLU A 26 -6.80 10.81 -16.18
N LYS A 27 -5.53 10.40 -16.37
CA LYS A 27 -5.13 8.99 -16.50
C LYS A 27 -4.79 8.33 -15.18
N TYR A 28 -4.73 9.10 -14.10
CA TYR A 28 -4.25 8.60 -12.81
C TYR A 28 -5.18 7.53 -12.25
N ALA A 29 -6.47 7.83 -12.16
CA ALA A 29 -7.48 6.93 -11.60
C ALA A 29 -7.57 5.64 -12.44
N ASP A 30 -7.68 5.76 -13.76
CA ASP A 30 -7.75 4.61 -14.66
C ASP A 30 -6.52 3.69 -14.55
N ASN A 31 -5.32 4.27 -14.51
CA ASN A 31 -4.09 3.51 -14.38
C ASN A 31 -3.98 2.86 -12.99
N TYR A 32 -4.44 3.54 -11.93
CA TYR A 32 -4.47 2.99 -10.58
C TYR A 32 -5.35 1.74 -10.52
N PHE A 33 -6.60 1.82 -10.97
CA PHE A 33 -7.52 0.68 -10.94
C PHE A 33 -7.04 -0.47 -11.83
N LYS A 34 -6.51 -0.17 -13.02
CA LYS A 34 -5.94 -1.21 -13.90
C LYS A 34 -4.76 -1.93 -13.28
N LEU A 35 -3.86 -1.21 -12.61
CA LEU A 35 -2.72 -1.82 -11.92
C LEU A 35 -3.18 -2.64 -10.71
N HIS A 36 -4.14 -2.15 -9.95
CA HIS A 36 -4.71 -2.87 -8.82
C HIS A 36 -5.29 -4.22 -9.27
N GLU A 37 -6.17 -4.23 -10.28
CA GLU A 37 -6.73 -5.47 -10.85
C GLU A 37 -5.65 -6.40 -11.43
N LEU A 38 -4.64 -5.85 -12.11
CA LEU A 38 -3.53 -6.64 -12.64
C LEU A 38 -2.74 -7.34 -11.54
N PHE A 39 -2.46 -6.65 -10.43
CA PHE A 39 -1.75 -7.25 -9.31
C PHE A 39 -2.60 -8.31 -8.61
N GLU A 40 -3.88 -8.05 -8.36
CA GLU A 40 -4.76 -9.05 -7.75
C GLU A 40 -4.86 -10.32 -8.60
N ASN A 41 -4.98 -10.17 -9.93
CA ASN A 41 -4.99 -11.28 -10.87
C ASN A 41 -3.63 -12.01 -10.92
N MET A 42 -2.52 -11.28 -10.89
CA MET A 42 -1.18 -11.86 -10.94
C MET A 42 -0.84 -12.65 -9.68
N PHE A 43 -1.22 -12.14 -8.50
CA PHE A 43 -0.95 -12.81 -7.22
C PHE A 43 -2.03 -13.81 -6.82
N GLY A 44 -3.21 -13.75 -7.45
CA GLY A 44 -4.38 -14.56 -7.08
C GLY A 44 -4.92 -14.24 -5.68
N ARG A 45 -4.70 -13.01 -5.21
CA ARG A 45 -4.96 -12.55 -3.84
C ARG A 45 -5.31 -11.08 -3.81
N LYS A 46 -5.96 -10.66 -2.72
CA LYS A 46 -6.21 -9.25 -2.46
C LYS A 46 -4.89 -8.50 -2.29
N VAL A 47 -4.79 -7.35 -2.94
CA VAL A 47 -3.62 -6.47 -2.89
C VAL A 47 -4.07 -5.12 -2.33
N ASP A 48 -3.35 -4.59 -1.34
CA ASP A 48 -3.50 -3.19 -0.94
C ASP A 48 -2.50 -2.34 -1.72
N LEU A 49 -3.00 -1.54 -2.66
CA LEU A 49 -2.18 -0.71 -3.54
C LEU A 49 -2.21 0.74 -3.05
N MET A 50 -1.08 1.24 -2.59
CA MET A 50 -0.90 2.62 -2.17
C MET A 50 -0.06 3.39 -3.18
N THR A 51 -0.33 4.69 -3.32
CA THR A 51 0.51 5.59 -4.10
C THR A 51 1.13 6.65 -3.20
N GLU A 52 2.25 7.25 -3.61
CA GLU A 52 2.83 8.38 -2.87
C GLU A 52 1.83 9.54 -2.68
N ASN A 53 0.95 9.80 -3.65
CA ASN A 53 -0.10 10.80 -3.52
C ASN A 53 -1.19 10.40 -2.52
N SER A 54 -1.50 9.11 -2.38
CA SER A 54 -2.42 8.60 -1.35
C SER A 54 -1.89 8.89 0.06
N LEU A 55 -0.57 8.91 0.26
CA LEU A 55 0.04 9.32 1.54
C LEU A 55 -0.15 10.82 1.85
N SER A 56 -0.52 11.63 0.86
CA SER A 56 -0.84 13.05 1.05
C SER A 56 -2.29 13.27 1.51
N ASN A 57 -3.13 12.23 1.47
CA ASN A 57 -4.50 12.30 1.96
C ASN A 57 -4.51 12.26 3.50
N PRO A 58 -4.96 13.32 4.19
CA PRO A 58 -4.92 13.40 5.65
C PRO A 58 -5.72 12.29 6.36
N TYR A 59 -6.70 11.68 5.70
CA TYR A 59 -7.47 10.56 6.24
C TYR A 59 -6.72 9.22 6.23
N LEU A 60 -5.74 9.05 5.33
CA LEU A 60 -4.91 7.84 5.26
C LEU A 60 -3.72 7.93 6.24
N LEU A 61 -3.18 9.13 6.42
CA LEU A 61 -2.13 9.39 7.42
C LEU A 61 -2.56 9.05 8.85
N SER A 62 -3.83 9.30 9.19
CA SER A 62 -4.35 8.99 10.53
C SER A 62 -4.37 7.47 10.79
N ALA A 63 -4.79 6.67 9.80
CA ALA A 63 -4.80 5.21 9.89
C ALA A 63 -3.38 4.62 10.04
N MET A 64 -2.40 5.12 9.28
CA MET A 64 -0.99 4.69 9.40
C MET A 64 -0.34 5.12 10.71
N THR A 65 -0.69 6.32 11.20
CA THR A 65 -0.18 6.85 12.48
C THR A 65 -0.69 6.02 13.66
N SER A 66 -1.95 5.58 13.64
CA SER A 66 -2.50 4.68 14.67
C SER A 66 -1.73 3.36 14.77
N TRP A 67 -1.33 2.76 13.64
CA TRP A 67 -0.51 1.53 13.62
C TRP A 67 0.90 1.77 14.19
N THR A 68 1.50 2.91 13.85
CA THR A 68 2.83 3.31 14.35
C THR A 68 2.81 3.54 15.87
N LEU A 69 1.79 4.21 16.39
CA LEU A 69 1.62 4.43 17.84
C LEU A 69 1.31 3.14 18.60
N PHE A 70 0.55 2.21 18.00
CA PHE A 70 0.32 0.89 18.59
C PHE A 70 1.64 0.12 18.74
N SER A 71 2.46 0.10 17.70
CA SER A 71 3.78 -0.56 17.73
C SER A 71 4.78 0.08 18.71
N ALA A 72 4.67 1.39 18.95
CA ALA A 72 5.53 2.13 19.87
C ALA A 72 5.10 2.01 21.34
N ARG A 73 3.84 1.69 21.63
CA ARG A 73 3.30 1.57 22.99
C ARG A 73 3.44 0.17 23.59
N THR A 74 3.69 -0.85 22.77
CA THR A 74 3.87 -2.25 23.19
C THR A 74 5.33 -2.66 23.32
N SER A 75 6.26 -1.70 23.45
CA SER A 75 7.70 -1.94 23.61
C SER A 75 8.18 -1.66 25.03
#